data_AF-A0A535L425-F1
#
_entry.id   AF-A0A535L425-F1
#
_cell.length_a   1.000
_cell.length_b   1.000
_cell.length_c   1.000
_cell.angle_alpha   90.00
_cell.angle_beta   90.00
_cell.angle_gamma   90.00
#
_symmetry.space_group_name_H-M   'P 1'
#
loop_
_entity.id
_entity.type
_entity.pdbx_description
1 polymer ?
#
loop_
_entity_poly.entity_id
_entity_poly.type
_entity_poly.pdbx_seq_one_letter_code
_entity_poly.pdbx_strand_id
1 'polypeptide(L)'
;MTRSALPLFDGFIQTPFECRFQGLLRESWHRRSWHVMVAEPGSGKTMGIGDLRDEASRQAGTIGGRRYPVLAVTAPKNDPKEAALGNFLLTALGLSSRGRWSERKYLLFELLIQYGVECLVIDDAHDLSMPHLIFLKELTDQLQLSFSQ
;
A
#
# COMPACT_ATOMS: atom_id res chain seq x y z
N MET A 1 -15.87 -11.60 -26.81
CA MET A 1 -14.99 -10.88 -25.86
C MET A 1 -14.17 -11.91 -25.11
N THR A 2 -12.94 -12.15 -25.56
CA THR A 2 -11.98 -13.04 -24.92
C THR A 2 -11.46 -12.36 -23.65
N ARG A 3 -11.91 -12.83 -22.48
CA ARG A 3 -11.29 -12.48 -21.19
C ARG A 3 -9.84 -12.97 -21.25
N SER A 4 -8.88 -12.06 -21.28
CA SER A 4 -7.48 -12.44 -21.06
C SER A 4 -7.38 -13.00 -19.64
N ALA A 5 -7.22 -14.32 -19.52
CA ALA A 5 -6.79 -14.93 -18.27
C ALA A 5 -5.47 -14.25 -17.90
N LEU A 6 -5.49 -13.43 -16.84
CA LEU A 6 -4.27 -12.99 -16.19
C LEU A 6 -3.49 -14.25 -15.82
N PRO A 7 -2.14 -14.27 -15.93
CA PRO A 7 -1.38 -15.41 -15.51
C PRO A 7 -1.46 -15.51 -13.98
N LEU A 8 -2.47 -16.24 -13.49
CA LEU A 8 -2.46 -16.82 -12.16
C LEU A 8 -1.27 -17.77 -12.15
N PHE A 9 -0.28 -17.47 -11.31
CA PHE A 9 0.84 -18.37 -11.08
C PHE A 9 0.33 -19.78 -10.77
N ASP A 10 0.97 -20.78 -11.37
CA ASP A 10 0.71 -22.21 -11.20
C ASP A 10 0.74 -22.57 -9.70
N GLY A 11 -0.44 -22.64 -9.07
CA GLY A 11 -0.58 -23.04 -7.66
C GLY A 11 -1.47 -22.15 -6.79
N PHE A 12 -1.86 -20.93 -7.22
CA PHE A 12 -2.81 -20.12 -6.43
C PHE A 12 -4.23 -20.36 -6.92
N ILE A 13 -4.99 -21.17 -6.18
CA ILE A 13 -6.42 -21.35 -6.41
C ILE A 13 -7.14 -20.12 -5.85
N GLN A 14 -7.98 -19.47 -6.65
CA GLN A 14 -8.85 -18.40 -6.18
C GLN A 14 -9.83 -18.98 -5.14
N THR A 15 -9.43 -18.96 -3.87
CA THR A 15 -10.21 -19.52 -2.78
C THR A 15 -11.37 -18.59 -2.42
N PRO A 16 -12.44 -19.09 -1.77
CA PRO A 16 -13.47 -18.22 -1.23
C PRO A 16 -12.94 -17.17 -0.26
N PHE A 17 -11.86 -17.49 0.47
CA PHE A 17 -11.15 -16.51 1.30
C PHE A 17 -10.58 -15.39 0.44
N GLU A 18 -9.84 -15.74 -0.62
CA GLU A 18 -9.18 -14.77 -1.48
C GLU A 18 -10.17 -13.84 -2.19
N CYS A 19 -11.29 -14.37 -2.70
CA CYS A 19 -12.34 -13.55 -3.29
C CYS A 19 -12.86 -12.49 -2.30
N ARG A 20 -13.08 -12.87 -1.04
CA ARG A 20 -13.55 -11.94 0.01
C ARG A 20 -12.47 -10.95 0.39
N PHE A 21 -11.22 -11.41 0.53
CA PHE A 21 -10.09 -10.57 0.91
C PHE A 21 -9.82 -9.49 -0.15
N GLN A 22 -9.73 -9.86 -1.42
CA GLN A 22 -9.59 -8.87 -2.50
C GLN A 22 -10.81 -7.97 -2.63
N GLY A 23 -12.02 -8.49 -2.42
CA GLY A 23 -13.25 -7.69 -2.41
C GLY A 23 -13.18 -6.59 -1.34
N LEU A 24 -12.77 -6.94 -0.12
CA LEU A 24 -12.59 -5.99 0.96
C LEU A 24 -11.50 -4.96 0.64
N LEU A 25 -10.34 -5.37 0.12
CA LEU A 25 -9.27 -4.43 -0.23
C LEU A 25 -9.70 -3.41 -1.29
N ARG A 26 -10.42 -3.86 -2.32
CA ARG A 26 -10.99 -2.98 -3.36
C ARG A 26 -12.03 -2.04 -2.78
N GLU A 27 -12.90 -2.54 -1.91
CA GLU A 27 -13.89 -1.71 -1.23
C GLU A 27 -13.21 -0.63 -0.37
N SER A 28 -12.17 -0.98 0.39
CA SER A 28 -11.38 -0.04 1.19
C SER A 28 -10.75 1.05 0.34
N TRP A 29 -10.16 0.67 -0.81
CA TRP A 29 -9.58 1.61 -1.75
C TRP A 29 -10.65 2.54 -2.34
N HIS A 30 -11.78 2.00 -2.82
CA HIS A 30 -12.85 2.81 -3.40
C HIS A 30 -13.51 3.77 -2.40
N ARG A 31 -13.71 3.33 -1.16
CA ARG A 31 -14.31 4.16 -0.09
C ARG A 31 -13.32 5.15 0.53
N ARG A 32 -12.01 5.01 0.27
CA ARG A 32 -10.94 5.82 0.87
C ARG A 32 -11.02 5.85 2.41
N SER A 33 -11.30 4.69 3.00
CA SER A 33 -11.48 4.54 4.45
C SER A 33 -10.40 3.67 5.08
N TRP A 34 -10.25 3.79 6.40
CA TRP A 34 -9.36 2.94 7.18
C TRP A 34 -10.01 1.58 7.43
N HIS A 35 -9.30 0.50 7.14
CA HIS A 35 -9.74 -0.87 7.41
C HIS A 35 -8.64 -1.66 8.10
N VAL A 36 -9.03 -2.47 9.08
CA VAL A 36 -8.16 -3.46 9.70
C VAL A 36 -8.68 -4.83 9.31
N MET A 37 -7.84 -5.62 8.65
CA MET A 37 -8.19 -6.96 8.18
C MET A 37 -7.39 -7.99 8.96
N VAL A 38 -8.08 -8.98 9.53
CA VAL A 38 -7.46 -10.08 10.27
C VAL A 38 -7.69 -11.37 9.49
N ALA A 39 -6.61 -12.09 9.23
CA ALA A 39 -6.68 -13.45 8.71
C ALA A 39 -5.52 -14.27 9.26
N GLU A 40 -5.65 -15.59 9.24
CA GLU A 40 -4.63 -16.51 9.75
C GLU A 40 -3.30 -16.38 8.98
N PRO A 41 -2.13 -16.53 9.63
CA PRO A 41 -0.85 -16.66 8.93
C PRO A 41 -0.91 -17.77 7.86
N GLY A 42 -0.28 -17.54 6.70
CA GLY A 42 -0.29 -18.53 5.60
C GLY A 42 -1.60 -18.60 4.79
N SER A 43 -2.60 -17.77 5.08
CA SER A 43 -3.86 -17.70 4.31
C SER A 43 -3.74 -17.18 2.87
N GLY A 44 -2.56 -16.68 2.47
CA GLY A 44 -2.34 -16.12 1.13
C GLY A 44 -2.52 -14.60 1.02
N LYS A 45 -2.76 -13.87 2.13
CA LYS A 45 -2.92 -12.40 2.15
C LYS A 45 -1.87 -11.66 1.31
N THR A 46 -0.60 -12.00 1.46
CA THR A 46 0.50 -11.35 0.75
C THR A 46 0.36 -11.49 -0.78
N MET A 47 -0.12 -12.65 -1.26
CA MET A 47 -0.42 -12.86 -2.68
C MET A 47 -1.57 -11.97 -3.13
N GLY A 48 -2.66 -11.92 -2.35
CA GLY A 48 -3.81 -11.06 -2.68
C GLY A 48 -3.52 -9.57 -2.69
N ILE A 49 -2.67 -9.10 -1.77
CA ILE A 49 -2.17 -7.72 -1.76
C ILE A 49 -1.32 -7.46 -3.02
N GLY A 50 -0.45 -8.41 -3.38
CA GLY A 50 0.38 -8.33 -4.59
C GLY A 50 -0.46 -8.26 -5.87
N ASP A 51 -1.45 -9.14 -6.00
CA ASP A 51 -2.36 -9.18 -7.14
C ASP A 51 -3.10 -7.85 -7.33
N LEU A 52 -3.63 -7.29 -6.23
CA LEU A 52 -4.30 -5.99 -6.26
C LEU A 52 -3.34 -4.87 -6.68
N ARG A 53 -2.13 -4.84 -6.11
CA ARG A 53 -1.11 -3.84 -6.44
C ARG A 53 -0.73 -3.88 -7.92
N ASP A 54 -0.51 -5.09 -8.45
CA ASP A 54 -0.06 -5.29 -9.82
C ASP A 54 -1.20 -5.03 -10.81
N GLU A 55 -2.44 -5.37 -10.47
CA GLU A 55 -3.63 -4.97 -11.22
C GLU A 55 -3.81 -3.45 -11.24
N ALA A 56 -3.76 -2.79 -10.08
CA ALA A 56 -3.90 -1.33 -9.97
C ALA A 56 -2.82 -0.60 -10.80
N SER A 57 -1.58 -1.08 -10.73
CA SER A 57 -0.47 -0.54 -11.52
C SER A 57 -0.69 -0.71 -13.02
N ARG A 58 -1.24 -1.87 -13.46
CA ARG A 58 -1.61 -2.08 -14.88
C ARG A 58 -2.76 -1.17 -15.33
N GLN A 59 -3.76 -0.96 -14.49
CA GLN A 59 -4.93 -0.13 -14.80
C GLN A 59 -4.59 1.36 -14.88
N ALA A 60 -3.68 1.84 -14.04
CA ALA A 60 -3.23 3.23 -14.09
C ALA A 60 -2.49 3.59 -15.39
N GLY A 61 -2.00 2.59 -16.13
CA GLY A 61 -1.21 2.77 -17.34
C GLY A 61 0.14 3.45 -17.06
N THR A 62 0.89 3.74 -18.14
CA THR A 62 2.17 4.44 -18.09
C THR A 62 2.09 5.89 -18.58
N ILE A 63 0.89 6.39 -18.88
CA ILE A 63 0.71 7.73 -19.45
C ILE A 63 1.05 8.76 -18.37
N GLY A 64 2.19 9.43 -18.52
CA GLY A 64 2.69 10.44 -17.58
C GLY A 64 3.76 9.96 -16.58
N GLY A 65 4.19 8.70 -16.65
CA GLY A 65 5.25 8.15 -15.79
C GLY A 65 4.81 6.95 -14.95
N ARG A 66 5.55 6.66 -13.89
CA ARG A 66 5.26 5.55 -12.97
C ARG A 66 4.12 5.98 -12.04
N ARG A 67 3.02 5.23 -11.96
CA ARG A 67 1.96 5.43 -10.96
C ARG A 67 1.82 4.19 -10.09
N TYR A 68 1.54 4.39 -8.81
CA TYR A 68 1.34 3.31 -7.84
C TYR A 68 0.04 3.55 -7.06
N PRO A 69 -1.15 3.35 -7.66
CA PRO A 69 -2.40 3.64 -6.96
C PRO A 69 -2.54 2.89 -5.64
N VAL A 70 -2.00 1.67 -5.57
CA VAL A 70 -1.90 0.87 -4.35
C VAL A 70 -0.42 0.71 -4.01
N LEU A 71 -0.02 1.13 -2.81
CA LEU A 71 1.32 0.93 -2.28
C LEU A 71 1.23 0.01 -1.05
N ALA A 72 2.00 -1.07 -1.07
CA ALA A 72 1.98 -2.07 -0.01
C ALA A 72 3.37 -2.22 0.62
N VAL A 73 3.43 -2.26 1.96
CA VAL A 73 4.63 -2.53 2.75
C VAL A 73 4.31 -3.44 3.92
N THR A 74 5.30 -4.16 4.43
CA THR A 74 5.19 -4.85 5.74
C THR A 74 5.55 -3.87 6.85
N ALA A 75 4.87 -3.94 7.99
CA ALA A 75 5.20 -3.13 9.15
C ALA A 75 6.66 -3.36 9.61
N PRO A 76 7.38 -2.32 10.04
CA PRO A 76 8.74 -2.47 10.56
C PRO A 76 8.75 -3.23 11.88
N LYS A 77 9.43 -4.38 11.89
CA LYS A 77 9.66 -5.20 13.10
C LYS A 77 10.80 -4.61 13.91
N ASN A 78 10.61 -4.49 15.23
CA ASN A 78 11.63 -4.09 16.21
C ASN A 78 12.24 -2.68 16.07
N ASP A 79 11.66 -1.77 15.29
CA ASP A 79 12.03 -0.35 15.29
C ASP A 79 10.78 0.50 15.47
N PRO A 80 10.56 1.12 16.65
CA PRO A 80 9.34 1.86 16.93
C PRO A 80 9.35 3.27 16.33
N LYS A 81 10.44 3.72 15.68
CA LYS A 81 10.57 5.07 15.16
C LYS A 81 9.71 5.23 13.91
N GLU A 82 8.98 6.34 13.84
CA GLU A 82 8.28 6.80 12.63
C GLU A 82 9.10 6.64 11.34
N ALA A 83 10.39 7.00 11.40
CA ALA A 83 11.30 6.93 10.26
C ALA A 83 11.46 5.51 9.68
N ALA A 84 11.26 4.45 10.47
CA ALA A 84 11.35 3.08 10.01
C ALA A 84 10.26 2.77 8.99
N LEU A 85 8.99 3.06 9.34
CA LEU A 85 7.87 2.90 8.42
C LEU A 85 8.02 3.81 7.20
N GLY A 86 8.40 5.08 7.41
CA GLY A 86 8.65 6.01 6.33
C GLY A 86 9.72 5.56 5.33
N ASN A 87 10.80 4.96 5.81
CA ASN A 87 11.84 4.38 4.96
C ASN A 87 11.32 3.20 4.14
N PHE A 88 10.46 2.37 4.69
CA PHE A 88 9.84 1.25 3.97
C PHE A 88 8.92 1.75 2.86
N LEU A 89 8.13 2.80 3.12
CA LEU A 89 7.30 3.45 2.09
C LEU A 89 8.16 4.03 0.96
N LEU A 90 9.24 4.75 1.28
CA LEU A 90 10.18 5.26 0.27
C LEU A 90 10.81 4.12 -0.54
N THR A 91 11.19 3.03 0.13
CA THR A 91 11.76 1.84 -0.53
C THR A 91 10.74 1.20 -1.48
N ALA A 92 9.46 1.12 -1.09
CA ALA A 92 8.39 0.60 -1.93
C ALA A 92 8.13 1.45 -3.18
N LEU A 93 8.40 2.76 -3.11
CA LEU A 93 8.41 3.65 -4.28
C LEU A 93 9.66 3.46 -5.18
N GLY A 94 10.63 2.64 -4.75
CA GLY A 94 11.90 2.40 -5.44
C GLY A 94 12.99 3.42 -5.10
N LEU A 95 12.88 4.11 -3.96
CA LEU A 95 13.76 5.21 -3.59
C LEU A 95 14.53 4.91 -2.30
N SER A 96 15.84 5.06 -2.35
CA SER A 96 16.70 5.11 -1.16
C SER A 96 17.06 6.55 -0.87
N SER A 97 16.42 7.17 0.12
CA SER A 97 16.70 8.56 0.48
C SER A 97 17.66 8.63 1.67
N ARG A 98 18.78 9.35 1.50
CA ARG A 98 19.73 9.70 2.57
C ARG A 98 19.37 11.06 3.15
N GLY A 99 19.68 11.29 4.43
CA GLY A 99 19.46 12.58 5.08
C GLY A 99 18.60 12.51 6.34
N ARG A 100 18.26 13.68 6.89
CA ARG A 100 17.46 13.80 8.11
C ARG A 100 16.02 13.35 7.84
N TRP A 101 15.43 12.63 8.79
CA TRP A 101 14.05 12.16 8.65
C TRP A 101 13.05 13.29 8.38
N SER A 102 13.22 14.45 9.02
CA SER A 102 12.35 15.62 8.83
C SER A 102 12.25 16.05 7.36
N GLU A 103 13.35 16.06 6.62
CA GLU A 103 13.37 16.42 5.19
C GLU A 103 12.77 15.29 4.34
N ARG A 104 13.15 14.04 4.64
CA ARG A 104 12.69 12.87 3.90
C ARG A 104 11.19 12.61 4.05
N LYS A 105 10.59 13.03 5.18
CA LYS A 105 9.16 12.95 5.43
C LYS A 105 8.36 13.83 4.46
N TYR A 106 8.76 15.09 4.29
CA TYR A 106 8.11 15.98 3.32
C TYR A 106 8.26 15.46 1.89
N LEU A 107 9.47 15.01 1.54
CA LEU A 107 9.71 14.38 0.25
C LEU A 107 8.81 13.16 0.03
N LEU A 108 8.61 12.31 1.05
CA LEU A 108 7.70 11.17 0.96
C LEU A 108 6.27 11.63 0.64
N PHE A 109 5.75 12.67 1.29
CA PHE A 109 4.40 13.18 0.99
C PHE A 109 4.28 13.65 -0.46
N GLU A 110 5.25 14.44 -0.95
CA GLU A 110 5.27 14.90 -2.35
C GLU A 110 5.31 13.73 -3.33
N LEU A 111 6.14 12.71 -3.06
CA LEU A 111 6.26 11.53 -3.91
C LEU A 111 4.99 10.69 -3.93
N LEU A 112 4.30 10.54 -2.80
CA LEU A 112 3.03 9.81 -2.74
C LEU A 112 1.96 10.50 -3.61
N ILE A 113 1.91 11.83 -3.60
CA ILE A 113 1.03 12.63 -4.47
C ILE A 113 1.46 12.48 -5.93
N GLN A 114 2.75 12.68 -6.23
CA GLN A 114 3.29 12.63 -7.58
C GLN A 114 3.07 11.26 -8.25
N TYR A 115 3.29 10.17 -7.50
CA TYR A 115 3.04 8.82 -7.99
C TYR A 115 1.57 8.41 -7.92
N GLY A 116 0.69 9.30 -7.45
CA GLY A 116 -0.75 9.10 -7.39
C GLY A 116 -1.13 7.90 -6.53
N VAL A 117 -0.54 7.79 -5.34
CA VAL A 117 -0.88 6.75 -4.36
C VAL A 117 -2.24 7.07 -3.74
N GLU A 118 -3.17 6.13 -3.87
CA GLU A 118 -4.57 6.28 -3.45
C GLU A 118 -4.93 5.34 -2.29
N CYS A 119 -4.19 4.23 -2.14
CA CYS A 119 -4.37 3.24 -1.08
C CYS A 119 -3.02 2.79 -0.53
N LEU A 120 -2.90 2.82 0.80
CA LEU A 120 -1.77 2.24 1.53
C LEU A 120 -2.21 0.93 2.18
N VAL A 121 -1.44 -0.13 1.94
CA VAL A 121 -1.62 -1.43 2.60
C VAL A 121 -0.42 -1.70 3.49
N ILE A 122 -0.66 -1.92 4.78
CA ILE A 122 0.38 -2.30 5.74
C ILE A 122 0.14 -3.76 6.15
N ASP A 123 0.96 -4.67 5.63
CA ASP A 123 0.96 -6.07 6.04
C ASP A 123 1.64 -6.22 7.42
N ASP A 124 1.30 -7.26 8.18
CA ASP A 124 1.73 -7.44 9.58
C ASP A 124 1.49 -6.20 10.47
N ALA A 125 0.36 -5.51 10.30
CA ALA A 125 0.06 -4.25 11.01
C ALA A 125 0.07 -4.34 12.55
N HIS A 126 0.07 -5.54 13.13
CA HIS A 126 0.23 -5.75 14.57
C HIS A 126 1.63 -5.37 15.10
N ASP A 127 2.64 -5.25 14.23
CA ASP A 127 3.98 -4.78 14.58
C ASP A 127 4.06 -3.24 14.63
N LEU A 128 3.00 -2.52 14.28
CA LEU A 128 3.00 -1.05 14.32
C LEU A 128 3.04 -0.52 15.75
N SER A 129 3.95 0.42 15.98
CA SER A 129 4.05 1.19 17.22
C SER A 129 3.13 2.41 17.18
N MET A 130 2.90 3.04 18.34
CA MET A 130 2.16 4.30 18.41
C MET A 130 2.75 5.41 17.51
N PRO A 131 4.08 5.64 17.46
CA PRO A 131 4.67 6.57 16.49
C PRO A 131 4.32 6.25 15.03
N HIS A 132 4.26 4.98 14.63
CA HIS A 132 3.84 4.61 13.28
C HIS A 132 2.38 4.98 13.01
N LEU A 133 1.48 4.74 13.97
CA LEU A 133 0.07 5.07 13.83
C LEU A 133 -0.18 6.60 13.77
N ILE A 134 0.52 7.37 14.60
CA ILE A 134 0.48 8.84 14.56
C ILE A 134 0.94 9.34 13.20
N PHE A 135 2.04 8.78 12.68
CA PHE A 135 2.55 9.12 11.37
C PHE A 135 1.60 8.75 10.23
N LEU A 136 0.99 7.55 10.26
CA LEU A 136 0.00 7.15 9.26
C LEU A 136 -1.20 8.10 9.26
N LYS A 137 -1.70 8.51 10.44
CA LYS A 137 -2.76 9.52 10.56
C LYS A 137 -2.35 10.83 9.89
N GLU A 138 -1.19 11.37 10.26
CA GLU A 138 -0.67 12.61 9.69
C GLU A 138 -0.54 12.51 8.17
N LEU A 139 0.04 11.42 7.68
CA LEU A 139 0.21 11.16 6.25
C LEU A 139 -1.14 11.12 5.53
N THR A 140 -2.13 10.36 6.04
CA THR A 140 -3.45 10.28 5.40
C THR A 140 -4.19 11.61 5.42
N ASP A 141 -4.06 12.39 6.50
CA ASP A 141 -4.67 13.73 6.60
C ASP A 141 -4.08 14.67 5.54
N GLN A 142 -2.76 14.65 5.34
CA GLN A 142 -2.08 15.46 4.31
C GLN A 142 -2.46 15.05 2.88
N LEU A 143 -2.53 13.73 2.62
CA LEU A 143 -2.97 13.24 1.31
C LEU A 143 -4.43 13.59 1.03
N GLN A 144 -5.31 13.48 2.04
CA GLN A 144 -6.71 13.83 1.88
C GLN A 144 -6.90 15.31 1.49
N LEU A 145 -6.14 16.23 2.10
CA LEU A 145 -6.14 17.64 1.72
C LEU A 145 -5.68 17.88 0.28
N SER A 146 -4.77 17.04 -0.22
CA SER A 146 -4.18 17.18 -1.56
C SER A 146 -5.07 16.60 -2.67
N PHE A 147 -5.85 15.55 -2.38
CA PHE A 147 -6.76 14.90 -3.33
C PHE A 147 -8.22 15.39 -3.25
N SER A 148 -8.54 16.30 -2.33
CA SER A 148 -9.88 16.90 -2.19
C SER A 148 -10.03 18.23 -2.95
N GLN A 149 -9.08 18.55 -3.84
CA GLN A 149 -9.15 19.69 -4.77
C GLN A 149 -9.70 19.25 -6.13
#